data_AF-A0A3D1CXU9-F1
#
_entry.id   AF-A0A3D1CXU9-F1
#
_cell.length_a   1.000
_cell.length_b   1.000
_cell.length_c   1.000
_cell.angle_alpha   90.00
_cell.angle_beta   90.00
_cell.angle_gamma   90.00
#
_symmetry.space_group_name_H-M   'P 1'
#
loop_
_entity.id
_entity.type
_entity.pdbx_description
1 polymer ?
#
loop_
_entity_poly.entity_id
_entity_poly.type
_entity_poly.pdbx_seq_one_letter_code
_entity_poly.pdbx_strand_id
1 'polypeptide(L)' 'LRYWKAEVFNRSFLIQQEGRNRGYPHRTFSNNTFIDGYSDHLPVLVYLIREQQ' A
#
# COMPACT_ATOMS: atom_id res chain seq x y z
N LEU A 1 -11.55 16.56 -14.44
CA LEU A 1 -11.32 15.88 -13.14
C LEU A 1 -10.56 16.84 -12.25
N ARG A 2 -11.01 17.05 -11.01
CA ARG A 2 -10.34 17.91 -10.01
C ARG A 2 -9.92 17.05 -8.83
N TYR A 3 -8.71 17.27 -8.34
CA TYR A 3 -8.23 16.65 -7.10
C TYR A 3 -9.16 16.99 -5.94
N TRP A 4 -9.49 16.00 -5.12
CA TRP A 4 -10.25 16.19 -3.89
C TRP A 4 -9.43 15.81 -2.66
N LYS A 5 -8.95 14.56 -2.58
CA LYS A 5 -8.11 14.08 -1.48
C LYS A 5 -7.29 12.86 -1.91
N ALA A 6 -6.31 12.51 -1.09
CA ALA A 6 -5.60 11.25 -1.16
C ALA A 6 -5.51 10.62 0.25
N GLU A 7 -5.43 9.30 0.32
CA GLU A 7 -5.21 8.57 1.57
C GLU A 7 -4.26 7.39 1.36
N VAL A 8 -3.48 7.09 2.40
CA VAL A 8 -2.63 5.89 2.42
C VAL A 8 -3.53 4.68 2.63
N PHE A 9 -3.50 3.74 1.67
CA PHE A 9 -4.26 2.51 1.78
C PHE A 9 -3.53 1.52 2.70
N ASN A 10 -3.80 1.67 4.00
CA ASN A 10 -3.21 0.85 5.04
C ASN A 10 -4.19 -0.24 5.48
N ARG A 11 -4.13 -1.41 4.83
CA ARG A 11 -4.90 -2.61 5.20
C ARG A 11 -4.00 -3.63 5.86
N SER A 12 -4.55 -4.39 6.81
CA SER A 12 -3.79 -5.37 7.59
C SER A 12 -3.04 -6.38 6.72
N PHE A 13 -3.63 -6.84 5.63
CA PHE A 13 -2.97 -7.79 4.72
C PHE A 13 -1.74 -7.21 4.01
N LEU A 14 -1.61 -5.88 3.91
CA LEU A 14 -0.42 -5.22 3.36
C LEU A 14 0.72 -5.10 4.37
N ILE A 15 0.48 -5.48 5.63
CA ILE A 15 1.43 -5.36 6.74
C ILE A 15 1.82 -6.74 7.22
N GLN A 16 3.11 -6.94 7.45
CA GLN A 16 3.65 -8.15 8.06
C GLN A 16 3.06 -8.31 9.48
N GLN A 17 2.33 -9.40 9.73
CA GLN A 17 1.66 -9.61 11.01
C GLN A 17 2.56 -10.25 12.08
N GLU A 18 3.62 -10.94 11.65
CA GLU A 18 4.44 -11.78 12.52
C GLU A 18 5.94 -11.73 12.16
N GLY A 19 6.76 -12.30 13.04
CA GLY A 19 8.21 -12.37 12.87
C GLY A 19 8.92 -11.05 13.10
N ARG A 20 10.20 -10.99 12.71
CA ARG A 20 11.11 -9.87 13.00
C ARG A 20 10.65 -8.54 12.39
N ASN A 21 9.96 -8.58 11.26
CA ASN A 21 9.51 -7.39 10.53
C ASN A 21 8.03 -7.06 10.79
N ARG A 22 7.43 -7.58 11.87
CA ARG A 22 6.04 -7.27 12.22
C ARG A 22 5.80 -5.75 12.24
N GLY A 23 4.73 -5.31 11.58
CA GLY A 23 4.37 -3.90 11.47
C GLY A 23 4.95 -3.18 10.25
N TYR A 24 5.89 -3.78 9.52
CA TYR A 24 6.39 -3.25 8.25
C TYR A 24 5.53 -3.71 7.06
N PRO A 25 5.60 -3.02 5.90
CA PRO A 25 4.97 -3.50 4.67
C PRO A 25 5.41 -4.93 4.35
N HIS A 26 4.44 -5.75 3.94
CA HIS A 26 4.70 -7.09 3.46
C HIS A 26 5.33 -6.98 2.06
N ARG A 27 6.67 -7.03 2.01
CA ARG A 27 7.47 -6.67 0.82
C ARG A 27 7.48 -7.77 -0.23
N THR A 28 7.61 -7.42 -1.50
CA THR A 28 7.76 -8.40 -2.59
C THR A 28 9.06 -9.21 -2.47
N PHE A 29 10.16 -8.55 -2.09
CA PHE A 29 11.48 -9.16 -1.99
C PHE A 29 12.19 -8.81 -0.68
N SER A 30 13.06 -9.70 -0.23
CA SER A 30 14.04 -9.47 0.82
C SER A 30 15.39 -10.02 0.37
N ASN A 31 16.41 -9.17 0.26
CA ASN A 31 17.75 -9.55 -0.22
C ASN A 31 17.71 -10.39 -1.52
N ASN A 32 16.94 -9.91 -2.51
CA ASN A 32 16.72 -10.58 -3.81
C ASN A 32 15.92 -11.90 -3.77
N THR A 33 15.50 -12.37 -2.59
CA THR A 33 14.55 -13.49 -2.48
C THR A 33 13.12 -12.99 -2.57
N PHE A 34 12.30 -13.56 -3.45
CA PHE A 34 10.87 -13.32 -3.49
C PHE A 34 10.22 -13.92 -2.23
N ILE A 35 9.47 -13.12 -1.48
CA ILE A 35 8.85 -13.55 -0.21
C ILE A 35 7.32 -13.45 -0.24
N ASP A 36 6.73 -13.36 -1.44
CA ASP A 36 5.27 -13.38 -1.64
C ASP A 36 4.50 -12.20 -1.01
N GLY A 37 5.15 -11.04 -0.92
CA GLY A 37 4.51 -9.79 -0.53
C GLY A 37 4.16 -8.87 -1.70
N TYR A 38 3.71 -7.66 -1.37
CA TYR A 38 3.12 -6.71 -2.32
C TYR A 38 4.11 -5.63 -2.79
N SER A 39 4.68 -4.87 -1.85
CA SER A 39 5.62 -3.78 -2.10
C SER A 39 6.29 -3.38 -0.77
N ASP A 40 7.44 -2.73 -0.85
CA ASP A 40 8.09 -2.09 0.29
C ASP A 40 7.42 -0.75 0.69
N HIS A 41 6.46 -0.27 -0.10
CA HIS A 41 5.67 0.93 0.16
C HIS A 41 4.16 0.62 0.17
N LEU A 42 3.39 1.42 0.91
CA LEU A 42 1.93 1.33 0.88
C LEU A 42 1.36 2.08 -0.33
N PRO A 43 0.33 1.55 -1.00
CA PRO A 43 -0.32 2.25 -2.10
C PRO A 43 -1.16 3.43 -1.58
N VAL A 44 -1.49 4.33 -2.49
CA VAL A 44 -2.29 5.54 -2.22
C VAL A 44 -3.57 5.49 -3.04
N LEU A 45 -4.70 5.74 -2.38
CA LEU A 45 -5.96 6.00 -3.07
C LEU A 45 -6.08 7.50 -3.35
N VAL A 46 -6.30 7.86 -4.61
CA VAL A 46 -6.51 9.24 -5.04
C VAL A 46 -7.95 9.41 -5.47
N TYR A 47 -8.64 10.38 -4.88
CA TYR A 47 -10.02 10.69 -5.19
C TYR A 47 -10.10 11.93 -6.08
N LEU A 48 -10.73 11.77 -7.24
CA LEU A 48 -10.93 12.83 -8.21
C LEU A 48 -12.43 13.05 -8.40
N ILE A 49 -12.85 14.31 -8.47
CA ILE A 49 -14.24 14.69 -8.74
C ILE A 49 -14.35 15.13 -10.20
N ARG A 50 -15.40 14.68 -10.89
CA ARG A 50 -15.77 15.15 -12.23
C ARG A 50 -17.01 16.03 -12.11
N GLU A 51 -17.05 17.14 -12.83
CA GLU A 51 -18.30 17.87 -13.02
C GLU A 51 -19.28 17.00 -13.81
N GLN A 52 -20.54 17.02 -13.39
CA GLN A 52 -21.63 16.35 -14.08
C GLN A 52 -22.24 17.37 -15.04
N GLN A 53 -22.27 17.04 -16.34
CA GLN A 53 -22.95 17.84 -17.36
C GLN A 53 -24.47 17.62 -17.27
#